data_AF-A0A421J9E5-F1
#
_entry.id   AF-A0A421J9E5-F1
#
_cell.length_a   1.000
_cell.length_b   1.000
_cell.length_c   1.000
_cell.angle_alpha   90.00
_cell.angle_beta   90.00
_cell.angle_gamma   90.00
#
_symmetry.space_group_name_H-M   'P 1'
#
loop_
_entity.id
_entity.type
_entity.pdbx_description
1 polymer ?
#
loop_
_entity_poly.entity_id
_entity_poly.type
_entity_poly.pdbx_seq_one_letter_code
_entity_poly.pdbx_strand_id
1 'polypeptide(L)'
;MDHAGLFVDDDEIMEEAGHQPEVNSGLSSQTASGFESDESDIGEEDDPIVESIPVIMNDIPDSNQHVYVLQYPGRPKNSPVEEERFSASIKPESRYLEVKVPIVTEKFYDENRAEEWGVQVTEHSLQGVLDKTRGGLYVGKMRNIDGQRQVVLVPVECSAQLRPSFKYVDDAETARANQRKADMGDSIPKQTSSHVLQTSARTGVQPDGFSTTMLGESLKHIRQFEDEEWSHLQYHGPNDAPSAELNQHLIGDADAQPLSTTTQLSDYILQLTR
;
A
#
# COMPACT_ATOMS: atom_id res chain seq x y z
N MET A 1 -25.83 -3.06 -51.52
CA MET A 1 -26.19 -2.66 -50.14
C MET A 1 -26.68 -3.93 -49.50
N ASP A 2 -25.79 -4.64 -48.82
CA ASP A 2 -26.12 -5.92 -48.19
C ASP A 2 -25.67 -5.85 -46.74
N HIS A 3 -26.65 -5.57 -45.87
CA HIS A 3 -26.53 -5.68 -44.43
C HIS A 3 -27.02 -7.07 -44.03
N ALA A 4 -26.12 -7.89 -43.48
CA ALA A 4 -26.48 -9.11 -42.78
C ALA A 4 -26.92 -8.73 -41.35
N GLY A 5 -28.23 -8.75 -41.10
CA GLY A 5 -28.82 -8.64 -39.78
C GLY A 5 -28.93 -10.02 -39.14
N LEU A 6 -28.21 -10.22 -38.04
CA LEU A 6 -28.23 -11.41 -37.20
C LEU A 6 -29.14 -11.13 -36.00
N PHE A 7 -30.44 -11.40 -36.16
CA PHE A 7 -31.39 -11.48 -35.05
C PHE A 7 -32.20 -12.76 -35.25
N VAL A 8 -32.23 -13.61 -34.22
CA VAL A 8 -33.08 -14.80 -34.13
C VAL A 8 -34.14 -14.46 -33.09
N ASP A 9 -35.39 -14.58 -33.50
CA ASP A 9 -36.59 -14.35 -32.70
C ASP A 9 -36.75 -15.40 -31.59
N ASP A 10 -37.26 -14.92 -30.46
CA ASP A 10 -37.80 -15.71 -29.36
C ASP A 10 -39.07 -16.49 -29.80
N ASP A 11 -39.31 -17.62 -29.13
CA ASP A 11 -40.50 -18.47 -29.12
C ASP A 11 -40.49 -19.77 -29.98
N GLU A 12 -39.83 -20.83 -29.46
CA GLU A 12 -40.37 -22.21 -29.59
C GLU A 12 -39.90 -23.16 -28.46
N ILE A 13 -40.73 -23.18 -27.40
CA ILE A 13 -41.14 -24.22 -26.43
C ILE A 13 -40.43 -25.61 -26.39
N MET A 14 -39.82 -25.85 -25.21
CA MET A 14 -39.75 -27.05 -24.33
C MET A 14 -40.00 -28.48 -24.84
N GLU A 15 -39.02 -29.37 -24.55
CA GLU A 15 -39.28 -30.71 -24.01
C GLU A 15 -38.44 -30.94 -22.73
N GLU A 16 -39.13 -31.38 -21.67
CA GLU A 16 -38.69 -31.49 -20.27
C GLU A 16 -38.44 -32.98 -19.91
N ALA A 17 -37.25 -33.31 -19.40
CA ALA A 17 -36.96 -34.63 -18.82
C ALA A 17 -36.78 -34.49 -17.30
N GLY A 18 -37.70 -35.12 -16.55
CA GLY A 18 -37.92 -34.89 -15.13
C GLY A 18 -36.99 -35.61 -14.15
N HIS A 19 -36.88 -35.03 -12.96
CA HIS A 19 -36.46 -35.70 -11.73
C HIS A 19 -37.29 -35.16 -10.55
N GLN A 20 -38.07 -36.03 -9.91
CA GLN A 20 -38.94 -35.69 -8.77
C GLN A 20 -38.15 -35.73 -7.45
N PRO A 21 -38.41 -34.82 -6.49
CA PRO A 21 -37.96 -34.97 -5.12
C PRO A 21 -39.06 -35.60 -4.26
N GLU A 22 -38.77 -36.73 -3.62
CA GLU A 22 -39.65 -37.29 -2.58
C GLU A 22 -39.36 -36.63 -1.23
N VAL A 23 -40.41 -36.02 -0.67
CA VAL A 23 -40.50 -35.53 0.71
C VAL A 23 -40.97 -36.68 1.61
N ASN A 24 -40.22 -36.99 2.66
CA ASN A 24 -40.74 -37.78 3.77
C ASN A 24 -40.56 -37.02 5.10
N SER A 25 -41.70 -36.63 5.67
CA SER A 25 -41.84 -35.98 6.97
C SER A 25 -42.00 -37.03 8.07
N GLY A 26 -41.02 -37.11 8.98
CA GLY A 26 -41.09 -37.95 10.17
C GLY A 26 -40.32 -37.33 11.33
N LEU A 27 -41.00 -36.48 12.10
CA LEU A 27 -40.50 -35.91 13.36
C LEU A 27 -40.58 -36.96 14.48
N SER A 28 -39.44 -37.31 15.07
CA SER A 28 -39.40 -37.82 16.45
C SER A 28 -38.09 -37.40 17.12
N SER A 29 -38.23 -36.58 18.16
CA SER A 29 -37.20 -36.18 19.10
C SER A 29 -36.49 -37.37 19.74
N GLN A 30 -35.15 -37.32 19.81
CA GLN A 30 -34.40 -37.83 20.96
C GLN A 30 -32.92 -37.40 20.91
N THR A 31 -32.58 -36.57 21.91
CA THR A 31 -31.35 -36.60 22.72
C THR A 31 -29.99 -36.36 22.07
N ALA A 32 -29.38 -35.26 22.50
CA ALA A 32 -27.95 -34.99 22.45
C ALA A 32 -27.14 -36.12 23.09
N SER A 33 -26.21 -36.70 22.34
CA SER A 33 -25.05 -37.42 22.87
C SER A 33 -23.99 -37.58 21.78
N GLY A 34 -22.78 -37.08 22.06
CA GLY A 34 -21.56 -37.49 21.35
C GLY A 34 -21.16 -36.62 20.16
N PHE A 35 -20.49 -35.50 20.42
CA PHE A 35 -19.38 -35.12 19.55
C PHE A 35 -18.30 -36.18 19.79
N GLU A 36 -18.38 -37.30 19.08
CA GLU A 36 -17.19 -38.12 18.83
C GLU A 36 -16.28 -37.26 17.97
N SER A 37 -15.20 -36.80 18.59
CA SER A 37 -14.01 -36.40 17.89
C SER A 37 -13.63 -37.56 16.97
N ASP A 38 -13.86 -37.39 15.67
CA ASP A 38 -13.04 -38.03 14.64
C ASP A 38 -11.61 -37.53 14.86
N GLU A 39 -10.94 -38.08 15.87
CA GLU A 39 -9.53 -38.42 15.75
C GLU A 39 -9.47 -39.50 14.68
N SER A 40 -9.66 -39.10 13.42
CA SER A 40 -9.03 -39.80 12.33
C SER A 40 -7.55 -39.72 12.63
N ASP A 41 -7.07 -40.78 13.26
CA ASP A 41 -5.71 -41.31 13.19
C ASP A 41 -5.20 -41.06 11.76
N ILE A 42 -4.65 -39.86 11.56
CA ILE A 42 -3.83 -39.53 10.39
C ILE A 42 -2.65 -40.44 10.60
N GLY A 43 -2.75 -41.64 10.02
CA GLY A 43 -1.70 -42.62 10.06
C GLY A 43 -0.39 -41.90 9.83
N GLU A 44 0.49 -42.01 10.82
CA GLU A 44 1.90 -41.63 10.78
C GLU A 44 2.62 -42.49 9.73
N GLU A 45 2.15 -42.49 8.48
CA GLU A 45 3.01 -42.77 7.33
C GLU A 45 3.89 -41.53 7.18
N ASP A 46 4.97 -41.58 7.95
CA ASP A 46 6.10 -40.66 8.07
C ASP A 46 6.55 -40.21 6.66
N ASP A 47 5.98 -39.10 6.15
CA ASP A 47 6.41 -38.47 4.89
C ASP A 47 7.86 -38.01 5.07
N PRO A 48 8.84 -38.64 4.41
CA PRO A 48 10.23 -38.38 4.69
C PRO A 48 10.59 -36.95 4.30
N ILE A 49 11.27 -36.25 5.21
CA ILE A 49 11.83 -34.93 4.92
C ILE A 49 12.79 -35.05 3.72
N VAL A 50 12.34 -34.59 2.56
CA VAL A 50 13.15 -34.57 1.32
C VAL A 50 14.27 -33.54 1.43
N GLU A 51 13.99 -32.39 2.07
CA GLU A 51 14.98 -31.32 2.25
C GLU A 51 14.64 -30.40 3.42
N SER A 52 15.66 -30.08 4.22
CA SER A 52 15.58 -29.08 5.30
C SER A 52 16.22 -27.77 4.84
N ILE A 53 15.42 -26.72 4.74
CA ILE A 53 15.87 -25.39 4.33
C ILE A 53 15.98 -24.50 5.59
N PRO A 54 17.20 -24.15 6.05
CA PRO A 54 17.35 -23.24 7.19
C PRO A 54 16.83 -21.85 6.85
N VAL A 55 16.19 -21.24 7.84
CA VAL A 55 15.69 -19.86 7.81
C VAL A 55 16.60 -19.01 8.68
N ILE A 56 17.22 -18.01 8.06
CA ILE A 56 18.14 -17.06 8.71
C ILE A 56 17.40 -15.74 8.83
N MET A 57 17.33 -15.19 10.03
CA MET A 57 16.84 -13.82 10.23
C MET A 57 18.04 -12.88 10.25
N ASN A 58 18.07 -11.93 9.32
CA ASN A 58 19.08 -10.89 9.29
C ASN A 58 18.45 -9.55 9.67
N ASP A 59 19.08 -8.84 10.58
CA ASP A 59 18.68 -7.51 10.97
C ASP A 59 19.39 -6.47 10.10
N ILE A 60 18.81 -5.27 10.07
CA ILE A 60 19.38 -4.15 9.34
C ILE A 60 20.58 -3.63 10.15
N PRO A 61 21.78 -3.47 9.55
CA PRO A 61 23.00 -3.18 10.30
C PRO A 61 23.01 -1.82 11.00
N ASP A 62 22.36 -0.83 10.41
CA ASP A 62 22.28 0.52 10.94
C ASP A 62 20.84 0.81 11.39
N SER A 63 20.71 1.34 12.62
CA SER A 63 19.43 1.75 13.20
C SER A 63 18.71 2.83 12.36
N ASN A 64 19.44 3.52 11.49
CA ASN A 64 18.90 4.54 10.58
C ASN A 64 18.46 3.99 9.22
N GLN A 65 18.68 2.70 8.95
CA GLN A 65 18.26 2.06 7.72
C GLN A 65 16.93 1.34 7.92
N HIS A 66 16.05 1.48 6.95
CA HIS A 66 14.69 0.97 7.02
C HIS A 66 14.32 0.29 5.70
N VAL A 67 13.66 -0.86 5.79
CA VAL A 67 13.16 -1.58 4.63
C VAL A 67 11.66 -1.30 4.49
N TYR A 68 11.31 -0.67 3.37
CA TYR A 68 9.93 -0.38 3.00
C TYR A 68 9.49 -1.18 1.79
N VAL A 69 8.23 -1.64 1.81
CA VAL A 69 7.59 -2.29 0.67
C VAL A 69 6.69 -1.30 -0.04
N LEU A 70 7.04 -0.96 -1.29
CA LEU A 70 6.27 -0.05 -2.13
C LEU A 70 5.40 -0.85 -3.11
N GLN A 71 4.09 -0.70 -2.99
CA GLN A 71 3.12 -1.36 -3.86
C GLN A 71 2.60 -0.38 -4.92
N TYR A 72 2.50 -0.84 -6.16
CA TYR A 72 2.02 -0.06 -7.31
C TYR A 72 0.75 -0.70 -7.91
N PRO A 73 -0.45 -0.46 -7.34
CA PRO A 73 -1.67 -1.14 -7.78
C PRO A 73 -2.06 -0.86 -9.22
N GLY A 74 -1.69 0.31 -9.74
CA GLY A 74 -1.99 0.73 -11.12
C GLY A 74 -1.02 0.19 -12.17
N ARG A 75 0.03 -0.56 -11.79
CA ARG A 75 1.03 -1.07 -12.73
C ARG A 75 0.96 -2.61 -12.82
N PRO A 76 0.89 -3.18 -14.04
CA PRO A 76 0.95 -4.63 -14.21
C PRO A 76 2.36 -5.15 -13.94
N LYS A 77 2.46 -6.40 -13.47
CA LYS A 77 3.74 -7.07 -13.13
C LYS A 77 4.73 -7.13 -14.31
N ASN A 78 4.22 -7.15 -15.55
CA ASN A 78 5.05 -7.33 -16.76
C ASN A 78 5.62 -6.02 -17.32
N SER A 79 5.34 -4.88 -16.67
CA SER A 79 5.88 -3.58 -17.06
C SER A 79 6.69 -3.02 -15.88
N PRO A 80 7.90 -3.55 -15.63
CA PRO A 80 8.79 -2.94 -14.66
C PRO A 80 9.05 -1.49 -15.05
N VAL A 81 9.26 -0.63 -14.07
CA VAL A 81 9.67 0.74 -14.36
C VAL A 81 11.09 0.64 -14.92
N GLU A 82 11.30 1.09 -16.15
CA GLU A 82 12.63 1.15 -16.76
C GLU A 82 13.55 2.00 -15.87
N GLU A 83 14.87 1.84 -16.03
CA GLU A 83 15.93 2.48 -15.24
C GLU A 83 15.96 4.00 -15.40
N GLU A 84 14.88 4.64 -15.03
CA GLU A 84 14.70 6.08 -15.05
C GLU A 84 15.06 6.63 -13.67
N ARG A 85 15.58 7.85 -13.68
CA ARG A 85 15.90 8.56 -12.45
C ARG A 85 14.59 8.99 -11.80
N PHE A 86 14.12 8.22 -10.82
CA PHE A 86 13.04 8.67 -9.96
C PHE A 86 13.55 9.77 -9.03
N SER A 87 12.67 10.72 -8.70
CA SER A 87 12.87 11.53 -7.50
C SER A 87 11.90 11.04 -6.43
N ALA A 88 12.40 10.84 -5.22
CA ALA A 88 11.59 10.43 -4.09
C ALA A 88 11.69 11.49 -3.00
N SER A 89 10.59 11.79 -2.35
CA SER A 89 10.52 12.71 -1.22
C SER A 89 9.69 12.08 -0.12
N ILE A 90 10.14 12.22 1.12
CA ILE A 90 9.50 11.63 2.29
C ILE A 90 9.24 12.68 3.36
N LYS A 91 8.11 12.54 4.05
CA LYS A 91 7.78 13.21 5.31
C LYS A 91 7.83 12.16 6.42
N PRO A 92 8.94 12.01 7.16
CA PRO A 92 9.12 10.94 8.14
C PRO A 92 8.10 10.96 9.28
N GLU A 93 7.76 12.13 9.83
CA GLU A 93 6.83 12.25 10.96
C GLU A 93 5.40 11.91 10.54
N SER A 94 4.99 12.46 9.40
CA SER A 94 3.67 12.21 8.80
C SER A 94 3.57 10.88 8.05
N ARG A 95 4.69 10.14 7.92
CA ARG A 95 4.78 8.85 7.23
C ARG A 95 4.19 8.91 5.83
N TYR A 96 4.64 9.88 5.05
CA TYR A 96 4.12 10.11 3.71
C TYR A 96 5.26 10.06 2.70
N LEU A 97 5.09 9.26 1.65
CA LEU A 97 6.06 9.08 0.58
C LEU A 97 5.48 9.61 -0.73
N GLU A 98 6.27 10.40 -1.43
CA GLU A 98 6.02 10.82 -2.80
C GLU A 98 7.16 10.30 -3.69
N VAL A 99 6.80 9.65 -4.78
CA VAL A 99 7.72 9.18 -5.82
C VAL A 99 7.29 9.79 -7.13
N LYS A 100 8.16 10.57 -7.77
CA LYS A 100 7.92 11.15 -9.09
C LYS A 100 8.61 10.30 -10.15
N VAL A 101 7.81 9.85 -11.09
CA VAL A 101 8.22 9.02 -12.22
C VAL A 101 8.20 9.86 -13.48
N PRO A 102 9.32 10.02 -14.21
CA PRO A 102 9.30 10.77 -15.46
C PRO A 102 8.36 10.09 -16.48
N ILE A 103 7.76 10.90 -17.34
CA ILE A 103 6.89 10.43 -18.43
C ILE A 103 7.66 10.59 -19.74
N VAL A 104 7.66 9.53 -20.56
CA VAL A 104 8.24 9.60 -21.92
C VAL A 104 7.38 10.50 -22.80
N THR A 105 7.84 11.72 -23.04
CA THR A 105 7.13 12.72 -23.85
C THR A 105 7.27 12.51 -25.37
N GLU A 106 8.17 11.62 -25.81
CA GLU A 106 8.50 11.48 -27.23
C GLU A 106 7.45 10.75 -28.08
N LYS A 107 6.63 9.88 -27.49
CA LYS A 107 5.74 8.97 -28.26
C LYS A 107 4.26 9.08 -27.94
N PHE A 108 3.91 9.25 -26.67
CA PHE A 108 2.53 9.15 -26.20
C PHE A 108 2.05 10.41 -25.47
N TYR A 109 2.72 11.54 -25.71
CA TYR A 109 2.40 12.81 -25.07
C TYR A 109 1.84 13.79 -26.10
N ASP A 110 0.72 14.43 -25.74
CA ASP A 110 0.07 15.43 -26.58
C ASP A 110 0.42 16.82 -26.05
N GLU A 111 1.33 17.50 -26.75
CA GLU A 111 1.78 18.84 -26.41
C GLU A 111 0.65 19.88 -26.52
N ASN A 112 -0.31 19.69 -27.44
CA ASN A 112 -1.41 20.64 -27.63
C ASN A 112 -2.33 20.66 -26.39
N ARG A 113 -2.60 19.49 -25.81
CA ARG A 113 -3.37 19.40 -24.56
C ARG A 113 -2.63 20.00 -23.38
N ALA A 114 -1.31 19.82 -23.30
CA ALA A 114 -0.49 20.44 -22.27
C ALA A 114 -0.52 21.98 -22.36
N GLU A 115 -0.48 22.53 -23.58
CA GLU A 115 -0.61 23.96 -23.83
C GLU A 115 -2.02 24.48 -23.47
N GLU A 116 -3.08 23.78 -23.85
CA GLU A 116 -4.47 24.12 -23.48
C GLU A 116 -4.66 24.15 -21.94
N TRP A 117 -4.02 23.23 -21.24
CA TRP A 117 -4.07 23.16 -19.78
C TRP A 117 -3.16 24.20 -19.12
N GLY A 118 -2.18 24.73 -19.86
CA GLY A 118 -1.18 25.66 -19.34
C GLY A 118 -0.22 25.01 -18.36
N VAL A 119 -0.15 23.68 -18.35
CA VAL A 119 0.70 22.87 -17.47
C VAL A 119 1.33 21.75 -18.26
N GLN A 120 2.66 21.72 -18.27
CA GLN A 120 3.42 20.62 -18.84
C GLN A 120 3.58 19.52 -17.80
N VAL A 121 3.07 18.32 -18.11
CA VAL A 121 3.14 17.16 -17.22
C VAL A 121 4.29 16.28 -17.68
N THR A 122 5.50 16.61 -17.22
CA THR A 122 6.72 15.84 -17.52
C THR A 122 6.95 14.69 -16.54
N GLU A 123 6.30 14.74 -15.37
CA GLU A 123 6.46 13.80 -14.28
C GLU A 123 5.10 13.35 -13.74
N HIS A 124 5.00 12.06 -13.43
CA HIS A 124 3.86 11.45 -12.75
C HIS A 124 4.20 11.30 -11.27
N SER A 125 3.49 12.03 -10.42
CA SER A 125 3.60 11.90 -8.96
C SER A 125 2.77 10.72 -8.43
N LEU A 126 3.42 9.81 -7.73
CA LEU A 126 2.81 8.71 -6.99
C LEU A 126 2.95 8.99 -5.50
N GLN A 127 1.85 9.00 -4.76
CA GLN A 127 1.83 9.31 -3.33
C GLN A 127 1.25 8.15 -2.53
N GLY A 128 1.77 7.93 -1.32
CA GLY A 128 1.28 6.90 -0.43
C GLY A 128 1.62 7.16 1.03
N VAL A 129 0.79 6.59 1.92
CA VAL A 129 1.03 6.60 3.37
C VAL A 129 1.83 5.34 3.72
N LEU A 130 2.85 5.50 4.56
CA LEU A 130 3.67 4.43 5.11
C LEU A 130 2.96 3.87 6.35
N ASP A 131 2.40 2.68 6.20
CA ASP A 131 1.77 1.93 7.27
C ASP A 131 2.81 1.04 7.95
N LYS A 132 3.04 1.28 9.24
CA LYS A 132 3.97 0.50 10.06
C LYS A 132 3.47 -0.94 10.18
N THR A 133 4.35 -1.87 9.87
CA THR A 133 4.12 -3.28 10.10
C THR A 133 4.32 -3.58 11.58
N ARG A 134 3.27 -4.08 12.26
CA ARG A 134 3.28 -4.44 13.69
C ARG A 134 4.07 -5.73 13.96
N GLY A 135 5.17 -5.94 13.24
CA GLY A 135 5.83 -7.24 13.11
C GLY A 135 5.05 -8.21 12.21
N GLY A 136 5.74 -9.16 11.60
CA GLY A 136 5.12 -10.25 10.83
C GLY A 136 5.27 -10.17 9.31
N LEU A 137 5.85 -9.09 8.77
CA LEU A 137 6.19 -8.98 7.35
C LEU A 137 7.70 -9.00 7.18
N TYR A 138 8.17 -9.95 6.37
CA TYR A 138 9.58 -10.20 6.11
C TYR A 138 9.80 -10.34 4.61
N VAL A 139 10.89 -9.76 4.11
CA VAL A 139 11.39 -10.04 2.77
C VAL A 139 12.22 -11.31 2.85
N GLY A 140 11.76 -12.37 2.19
CA GLY A 140 12.48 -13.62 2.06
C GLY A 140 13.23 -13.72 0.74
N LYS A 141 14.54 -13.94 0.79
CA LYS A 141 15.34 -14.29 -0.39
C LYS A 141 15.97 -15.66 -0.21
N MET A 142 15.72 -16.53 -1.19
CA MET A 142 16.36 -17.83 -1.24
C MET A 142 17.78 -17.68 -1.78
N ARG A 143 18.73 -18.28 -1.07
CA ARG A 143 20.15 -18.35 -1.42
C ARG A 143 20.58 -19.81 -1.44
N ASN A 144 21.52 -20.12 -2.32
CA ASN A 144 22.17 -21.42 -2.33
C ASN A 144 23.64 -21.21 -1.95
N ILE A 145 24.06 -21.79 -0.82
CA ILE A 145 25.45 -21.78 -0.34
C ILE A 145 25.88 -23.24 -0.27
N ASP A 146 26.98 -23.59 -0.95
CA ASP A 146 27.58 -24.93 -0.92
C ASP A 146 26.61 -26.08 -1.23
N GLY A 147 25.60 -25.83 -2.07
CA GLY A 147 24.59 -26.82 -2.46
C GLY A 147 23.40 -26.93 -1.50
N GLN A 148 23.39 -26.14 -0.42
CA GLN A 148 22.27 -26.07 0.52
C GLN A 148 21.43 -24.82 0.27
N ARG A 149 20.12 -25.00 0.11
CA ARG A 149 19.16 -23.89 0.02
C ARG A 149 18.93 -23.31 1.40
N GLN A 150 19.07 -21.99 1.54
CA GLN A 150 18.81 -21.24 2.76
C GLN A 150 17.90 -20.06 2.43
N VAL A 151 17.02 -19.66 3.35
CA VAL A 151 16.15 -18.49 3.17
C VAL A 151 16.58 -17.43 4.17
N VAL A 152 16.98 -16.26 3.66
CA VAL A 152 17.27 -15.09 4.49
C VAL A 152 16.03 -14.23 4.58
N LEU A 153 15.58 -13.94 5.80
CA LEU A 153 14.46 -13.07 6.13
C LEU A 153 14.98 -11.74 6.64
N VAL A 154 14.49 -10.64 6.06
CA VAL A 154 14.76 -9.28 6.50
C VAL A 154 13.45 -8.62 6.95
N PRO A 155 13.35 -8.07 8.16
CA PRO A 155 12.12 -7.45 8.66
C PRO A 155 11.75 -6.21 7.82
N VAL A 156 10.46 -6.09 7.49
CA VAL A 156 9.90 -4.90 6.85
C VAL A 156 9.34 -3.97 7.92
N GLU A 157 9.74 -2.71 7.91
CA GLU A 157 9.27 -1.73 8.89
C GLU A 157 7.94 -1.09 8.50
N CYS A 158 7.80 -0.74 7.22
CA CYS A 158 6.57 -0.15 6.68
C CYS A 158 6.23 -0.69 5.29
N SER A 159 4.95 -0.65 4.96
CA SER A 159 4.46 -0.83 3.59
C SER A 159 3.70 0.42 3.14
N ALA A 160 3.81 0.79 1.87
CA ALA A 160 3.07 1.91 1.30
C ALA A 160 2.41 1.50 -0.02
N GLN A 161 1.13 1.85 -0.15
CA GLN A 161 0.39 1.69 -1.39
C GLN A 161 0.40 3.01 -2.16
N LEU A 162 1.19 3.07 -3.23
CA LEU A 162 1.38 4.27 -4.03
C LEU A 162 0.23 4.45 -5.02
N ARG A 163 -0.42 5.60 -4.97
CA ARG A 163 -1.52 6.01 -5.85
C ARG A 163 -1.12 7.22 -6.69
N PRO A 164 -1.54 7.29 -7.96
CA PRO A 164 -1.44 8.50 -8.77
C PRO A 164 -2.01 9.73 -8.05
N SER A 165 -1.24 10.81 -8.04
CA SER A 165 -1.66 12.11 -7.53
C SER A 165 -1.65 13.14 -8.66
N PHE A 166 -2.68 13.96 -8.70
CA PHE A 166 -2.91 14.95 -9.75
C PHE A 166 -2.77 16.39 -9.22
N LYS A 167 -1.87 16.63 -8.26
CA LYS A 167 -1.65 17.97 -7.67
C LYS A 167 -1.46 19.09 -8.70
N TYR A 168 -0.85 18.78 -9.83
CA TYR A 168 -0.68 19.74 -10.92
C TYR A 168 -2.01 20.28 -11.47
N VAL A 169 -3.10 19.51 -11.37
CA VAL A 169 -4.47 19.96 -11.74
C VAL A 169 -4.99 20.96 -10.72
N ASP A 170 -4.84 20.66 -9.43
CA ASP A 170 -5.28 21.53 -8.34
C ASP A 170 -4.49 22.86 -8.36
N ASP A 171 -3.19 22.79 -8.61
CA ASP A 171 -2.30 23.94 -8.77
C ASP A 171 -2.70 24.79 -9.99
N ALA A 172 -3.03 24.15 -11.12
CA ALA A 172 -3.51 24.83 -12.32
C ALA A 172 -4.83 25.56 -12.08
N GLU A 173 -5.78 24.92 -11.41
CA GLU A 173 -7.07 25.52 -11.06
C GLU A 173 -6.88 26.70 -10.11
N THR A 174 -6.03 26.54 -9.10
CA THR A 174 -5.69 27.61 -8.15
C THR A 174 -5.02 28.79 -8.84
N ALA A 175 -4.07 28.54 -9.74
CA ALA A 175 -3.40 29.57 -10.53
C ALA A 175 -4.40 30.34 -11.42
N ARG A 176 -5.30 29.63 -12.11
CA ARG A 176 -6.37 30.24 -12.94
C ARG A 176 -7.34 31.06 -12.09
N ALA A 177 -7.73 30.57 -10.91
CA ALA A 177 -8.59 31.31 -10.00
C ALA A 177 -7.92 32.60 -9.49
N ASN A 178 -6.61 32.53 -9.20
CA ASN A 178 -5.83 33.69 -8.77
C ASN A 178 -5.66 34.72 -9.89
N GLN A 179 -5.44 34.29 -11.13
CA GLN A 179 -5.40 35.18 -12.29
C GLN A 179 -6.74 35.91 -12.50
N ARG A 180 -7.87 35.18 -12.46
CA ARG A 180 -9.21 35.80 -12.54
C ARG A 180 -9.46 36.83 -11.44
N LYS A 181 -9.01 36.54 -10.22
CA LYS A 181 -9.11 37.49 -9.08
C LYS A 181 -8.20 38.71 -9.27
N ALA A 182 -7.02 38.55 -9.86
CA ALA A 182 -6.12 39.65 -10.16
C ALA A 182 -6.71 40.57 -11.24
N ASP A 183 -7.23 40.01 -12.33
CA ASP A 183 -7.85 40.77 -13.43
C ASP A 183 -9.12 41.50 -12.98
N MET A 184 -9.90 40.89 -12.09
CA MET A 184 -11.11 41.51 -11.52
C MET A 184 -10.79 42.52 -10.41
N GLY A 185 -9.65 42.36 -9.72
CA GLY A 185 -9.17 43.24 -8.65
C GLY A 185 -8.61 44.58 -9.12
N ASP A 186 -8.28 44.74 -10.41
CA ASP A 186 -7.83 46.01 -11.00
C ASP A 186 -8.99 46.98 -11.31
N SER A 187 -10.24 46.53 -11.10
CA SER A 187 -11.46 47.33 -11.33
C SER A 187 -12.08 47.95 -10.07
N ILE A 188 -11.53 47.69 -8.87
CA ILE A 188 -12.02 48.23 -7.60
C ILE A 188 -10.89 48.99 -6.89
N PRO A 189 -10.98 50.33 -6.71
CA PRO A 189 -9.95 51.08 -6.00
C PRO A 189 -9.83 50.56 -4.56
N LYS A 190 -8.62 50.08 -4.22
CA LYS A 190 -8.22 49.59 -2.90
C LYS A 190 -8.34 50.71 -1.86
N GLN A 191 -9.50 50.83 -1.20
CA GLN A 191 -9.63 51.62 0.01
C GLN A 191 -9.39 50.76 1.26
N THR A 192 -8.37 51.21 2.01
CA THR A 192 -8.10 50.99 3.43
C THR A 192 -7.68 49.58 3.87
N SER A 193 -6.42 49.51 4.28
CA SER A 193 -5.89 48.56 5.25
C SER A 193 -6.76 48.52 6.52
N SER A 194 -7.70 47.59 6.60
CA SER A 194 -8.31 47.22 7.87
C SER A 194 -7.32 46.34 8.62
N HIS A 195 -6.83 46.83 9.77
CA HIS A 195 -6.11 46.02 10.76
C HIS A 195 -6.95 44.80 11.09
N VAL A 196 -6.54 43.61 10.64
CA VAL A 196 -7.17 42.35 11.03
C VAL A 196 -6.65 42.04 12.44
N LEU A 197 -7.35 42.55 13.45
CA LEU A 197 -7.20 42.05 14.81
C LEU A 197 -7.79 40.64 14.84
N GLN A 198 -6.92 39.65 14.69
CA GLN A 198 -7.27 38.23 14.77
C GLN A 198 -7.49 37.85 16.24
N THR A 199 -8.58 38.32 16.85
CA THR A 199 -8.98 37.92 18.20
C THR A 199 -9.81 36.64 18.15
N SER A 200 -9.21 35.54 17.69
CA SER A 200 -9.78 34.21 17.88
C SER A 200 -9.34 33.66 19.23
N ALA A 201 -10.02 34.11 20.29
CA ALA A 201 -9.91 33.49 21.62
C ALA A 201 -10.72 32.19 21.62
N ARG A 202 -10.02 31.05 21.65
CA ARG A 202 -10.63 29.72 21.69
C ARG A 202 -11.18 29.47 23.09
N THR A 203 -12.50 29.53 23.24
CA THR A 203 -13.20 29.11 24.46
C THR A 203 -12.97 27.61 24.69
N GLY A 204 -12.57 27.25 25.91
CA GLY A 204 -12.26 25.88 26.32
C GLY A 204 -13.43 24.93 26.05
N VAL A 205 -13.09 23.80 25.44
CA VAL A 205 -14.02 22.72 25.09
C VAL A 205 -14.43 22.00 26.38
N GLN A 206 -15.73 22.00 26.68
CA GLN A 206 -16.35 21.12 27.68
C GLN A 206 -16.21 19.64 27.26
N PRO A 207 -16.06 18.71 28.22
CA PRO A 207 -15.64 17.33 27.93
C PRO A 207 -16.82 16.38 27.71
N ASP A 208 -17.79 16.72 26.86
CA ASP A 208 -19.01 15.89 26.69
C ASP A 208 -19.42 15.68 25.22
N GLY A 209 -18.46 15.23 24.41
CA GLY A 209 -18.73 14.88 23.01
C GLY A 209 -17.64 14.05 22.37
N PHE A 210 -17.84 12.72 22.33
CA PHE A 210 -16.97 11.73 21.68
C PHE A 210 -16.67 12.02 20.17
N SER A 211 -17.42 12.95 19.55
CA SER A 211 -17.28 13.35 18.14
C SER A 211 -16.24 14.47 17.89
N THR A 212 -16.00 15.37 18.85
CA THR A 212 -15.11 16.53 18.62
C THR A 212 -13.62 16.19 18.72
N THR A 213 -13.28 15.11 19.41
CA THR A 213 -11.88 14.69 19.63
C THR A 213 -11.27 14.06 18.38
N MET A 214 -12.01 13.20 17.67
CA MET A 214 -11.54 12.51 16.45
C MET A 214 -11.27 13.47 15.29
N LEU A 215 -12.15 14.47 15.08
CA LEU A 215 -11.93 15.52 14.08
C LEU A 215 -10.74 16.41 14.46
N GLY A 216 -10.57 16.70 15.76
CA GLY A 216 -9.43 17.43 16.29
C GLY A 216 -8.09 16.72 16.06
N GLU A 217 -8.05 15.39 16.24
CA GLU A 217 -6.87 14.57 15.95
C GLU A 217 -6.58 14.49 14.45
N SER A 218 -7.60 14.33 13.61
CA SER A 218 -7.44 14.31 12.15
C SER A 218 -6.90 15.64 11.63
N LEU A 219 -7.45 16.77 12.10
CA LEU A 219 -6.96 18.11 11.75
C LEU A 219 -5.54 18.36 12.26
N LYS A 220 -5.18 17.77 13.41
CA LYS A 220 -3.80 17.83 13.92
C LYS A 220 -2.84 17.10 13.00
N HIS A 221 -3.20 15.91 12.51
CA HIS A 221 -2.38 15.17 11.54
C HIS A 221 -2.25 15.90 10.20
N ILE A 222 -3.34 16.51 9.70
CA ILE A 222 -3.30 17.32 8.47
C ILE A 222 -2.37 18.53 8.66
N ARG A 223 -2.51 19.24 9.78
CA ARG A 223 -1.65 20.39 10.07
C ARG A 223 -0.18 20.00 10.24
N GLN A 224 0.09 18.91 10.95
CA GLN A 224 1.44 18.38 11.08
C GLN A 224 2.03 18.02 9.72
N PHE A 225 1.23 17.40 8.85
CA PHE A 225 1.62 17.10 7.47
C PHE A 225 1.89 18.36 6.66
N GLU A 226 1.10 19.43 6.82
CA GLU A 226 1.33 20.71 6.12
C GLU A 226 2.59 21.43 6.64
N ASP A 227 2.81 21.42 7.95
CA ASP A 227 3.93 22.09 8.62
C ASP A 227 5.28 21.35 8.39
N GLU A 228 5.25 20.04 8.13
CA GLU A 228 6.45 19.22 7.90
C GLU A 228 7.06 19.45 6.50
N GLU A 229 8.37 19.69 6.46
CA GLU A 229 9.11 19.86 5.21
C GLU A 229 9.42 18.52 4.52
N TRP A 230 9.51 18.55 3.19
CA TRP A 230 9.87 17.37 2.40
C TRP A 230 11.38 17.08 2.49
N SER A 231 11.72 15.87 2.96
CA SER A 231 13.09 15.34 2.85
C SER A 231 13.26 14.68 1.48
N HIS A 232 14.19 15.18 0.68
CA HIS A 232 14.44 14.67 -0.67
C HIS A 232 15.42 13.50 -0.61
N LEU A 233 15.05 12.38 -1.22
CA LEU A 233 15.83 11.16 -1.29
C LEU A 233 16.48 11.04 -2.66
N GLN A 234 17.71 10.50 -2.66
CA GLN A 234 18.40 10.13 -3.90
C GLN A 234 18.01 8.70 -4.26
N TYR A 235 17.54 8.53 -5.50
CA TYR A 235 17.24 7.20 -6.03
C TYR A 235 18.54 6.51 -6.46
N HIS A 236 18.74 5.29 -5.96
CA HIS A 236 19.78 4.38 -6.43
C HIS A 236 19.12 3.18 -7.10
N GLY A 237 19.53 2.90 -8.33
CA GLY A 237 19.00 1.79 -9.13
C GLY A 237 19.45 0.43 -8.62
N PRO A 238 18.87 -0.67 -9.14
CA PRO A 238 19.29 -2.03 -8.80
C PRO A 238 20.73 -2.36 -9.23
N ASN A 239 21.23 -1.66 -10.26
CA ASN A 239 22.56 -1.83 -10.83
C ASN A 239 23.61 -0.90 -10.23
N ASP A 240 23.24 -0.05 -9.26
CA ASP A 240 24.18 0.86 -8.60
C ASP A 240 25.03 0.12 -7.56
N ALA A 241 26.31 0.50 -7.46
CA ALA A 241 27.24 -0.05 -6.47
C ALA A 241 26.71 -0.02 -5.01
N PRO A 242 26.19 1.12 -4.48
CA PRO A 242 25.65 1.15 -3.12
C PRO A 242 24.46 0.19 -2.91
N SER A 243 23.60 0.03 -3.92
CA SER A 243 22.49 -0.93 -3.87
C SER A 243 22.98 -2.37 -3.85
N ALA A 244 24.03 -2.68 -4.61
CA ALA A 244 24.64 -4.01 -4.63
C ALA A 244 25.32 -4.35 -3.30
N GLU A 245 26.06 -3.40 -2.72
CA GLU A 245 26.70 -3.54 -1.40
C GLU A 245 25.66 -3.76 -0.29
N LEU A 246 24.58 -2.96 -0.26
CA LEU A 246 23.50 -3.13 0.72
C LEU A 246 22.79 -4.47 0.56
N ASN A 247 22.50 -4.89 -0.68
CA ASN A 247 21.93 -6.21 -0.95
C ASN A 247 22.87 -7.35 -0.52
N GLN A 248 24.17 -7.20 -0.74
CA GLN A 248 25.17 -8.15 -0.27
C GLN A 248 25.21 -8.20 1.26
N HIS A 249 25.13 -7.07 1.96
CA HIS A 249 25.09 -7.09 3.41
C HIS A 249 23.80 -7.73 3.96
N LEU A 250 22.64 -7.40 3.38
CA LEU A 250 21.33 -7.89 3.85
C LEU A 250 21.09 -9.37 3.55
N ILE A 251 21.60 -9.89 2.43
CA ILE A 251 21.32 -11.27 1.98
C ILE A 251 22.60 -12.12 1.92
N GLY A 252 23.72 -11.50 1.61
CA GLY A 252 25.02 -12.12 1.36
C GLY A 252 25.86 -12.39 2.60
N ASP A 253 25.77 -11.53 3.62
CA ASP A 253 26.56 -11.64 4.85
C ASP A 253 25.69 -11.99 6.07
N ALA A 254 24.47 -12.47 5.83
CA ALA A 254 23.58 -12.90 6.91
C ALA A 254 24.19 -14.09 7.67
N ASP A 255 24.64 -13.82 8.90
CA ASP A 255 25.13 -14.87 9.80
C ASP A 255 23.97 -15.78 10.19
N ALA A 256 24.13 -17.07 9.92
CA ALA A 256 23.20 -18.10 10.35
C ALA A 256 23.30 -18.31 11.87
N GLN A 257 22.83 -17.36 12.66
CA GLN A 257 22.71 -17.56 14.11
C GLN A 257 21.48 -18.43 14.40
N PRO A 258 21.65 -19.58 15.07
CA PRO A 258 20.52 -20.42 15.43
C PRO A 258 19.67 -19.71 16.48
N LEU A 259 18.43 -19.34 16.11
CA LEU A 259 17.46 -18.81 17.05
C LEU A 259 16.85 -19.97 17.84
N SER A 260 17.15 -20.03 19.13
CA SER A 260 16.52 -20.97 20.05
C SER A 260 15.22 -20.40 20.57
N THR A 261 14.10 -21.03 20.27
CA THR A 261 12.79 -20.67 20.83
C THR A 261 12.74 -21.10 22.29
N THR A 262 12.85 -20.14 23.22
CA THR A 262 12.77 -20.40 24.67
C THR A 262 11.33 -20.65 25.15
N THR A 263 10.33 -20.26 24.36
CA THR A 263 8.91 -20.31 24.74
C THR A 263 8.30 -21.68 24.47
N GLN A 264 7.66 -22.29 25.46
CA GLN A 264 6.89 -23.51 25.28
C GLN A 264 5.54 -23.22 24.59
N LEU A 265 4.96 -24.21 23.92
CA LEU A 265 3.72 -24.08 23.16
C LEU A 265 2.56 -23.50 24.01
N SER A 266 2.46 -23.90 25.28
CA SER A 266 1.46 -23.38 26.22
C SER A 266 1.61 -21.88 26.47
N ASP A 267 2.84 -21.42 26.64
CA ASP A 267 3.14 -20.01 26.91
C ASP A 267 2.92 -19.15 25.67
N TYR A 268 3.17 -19.71 24.48
CA TYR A 268 2.89 -19.06 23.20
C TYR A 268 1.39 -18.84 22.98
N ILE A 269 0.56 -19.85 23.24
CA ILE A 269 -0.91 -19.74 23.12
C ILE A 269 -1.45 -18.68 24.10
N LEU A 270 -0.92 -18.64 25.33
CA LEU A 270 -1.29 -17.62 26.31
C LEU A 270 -0.89 -16.21 25.90
N GLN A 271 0.25 -16.04 25.22
CA GLN A 271 0.67 -14.74 24.69
C GLN A 271 -0.14 -14.27 23.47
N LEU A 272 -0.60 -15.19 22.62
CA LEU A 272 -1.46 -14.88 21.47
C LEU A 272 -2.89 -14.48 21.85
N THR A 273 -3.39 -15.01 22.97
CA THR A 273 -4.79 -14.81 23.41
C THR A 273 -4.96 -13.58 24.30
N ARG A 274 -3.89 -12.81 24.52
CA ARG A 274 -3.87 -11.63 25.40
C ARG A 274 -3.91 -10.33 24.61
#